data_AF-A0A2N9HAR1-F1
#
_entry.id   AF-A0A2N9HAR1-F1
#
_cell.length_a   1.000
_cell.length_b   1.000
_cell.length_c   1.000
_cell.angle_alpha   90.00
_cell.angle_beta   90.00
_cell.angle_gamma   90.00
#
_symmetry.space_group_name_H-M   'P 1'
#
loop_
_entity.id
_entity.type
_entity.pdbx_description
1 polymer ?
#
loop_
_entity_poly.entity_id
_entity_poly.type
_entity_poly.pdbx_seq_one_letter_code
_entity_poly.pdbx_strand_id
1 'polypeptide(L)'
;MPIISSSNCNGSRSGGGVNMTGSPFYFSSNWNTFISVGCDNMAIMTGIDPMVVTGCKSDCNNKSMRTNGGDQKCSGFKCCQTAVPDGIQVLNVDFKSIKEDKASGECKHAWIAEDKWLDSNKTDPSDYVQYLEYVPVVLEWIATNEARGPNSYVGRTSYGGDYYYCDRGYQGNPYLPTGCEGKLQIRTALIFV
;
A
#
# COMPACT_ATOMS: atom_id res chain seq x y z
N MET A 1 9.35 4.03 -0.36
CA MET A 1 9.17 2.61 -0.74
C MET A 1 9.99 2.31 -1.98
N PRO A 2 10.83 1.25 -2.00
CA PRO A 2 11.64 0.93 -3.17
C PRO A 2 10.78 0.36 -4.31
N ILE A 3 11.29 0.51 -5.53
CA ILE A 3 10.74 -0.13 -6.73
C ILE A 3 11.53 -1.41 -6.98
N ILE A 4 10.82 -2.55 -6.97
CA ILE A 4 11.40 -3.86 -7.19
C ILE A 4 11.35 -4.15 -8.69
N SER A 5 12.51 -4.47 -9.26
CA SER A 5 12.67 -4.70 -10.70
C SER A 5 12.99 -6.16 -11.00
N SER A 6 12.54 -6.66 -12.15
CA SER A 6 12.94 -7.96 -12.65
C SER A 6 14.42 -7.99 -13.05
N SER A 7 15.00 -9.19 -13.14
CA SER A 7 16.40 -9.40 -13.52
C SER A 7 16.75 -8.90 -14.94
N ASN A 8 15.74 -8.71 -15.79
CA ASN A 8 15.92 -8.24 -17.17
C ASN A 8 16.14 -6.71 -17.27
N CYS A 9 16.07 -5.98 -16.15
CA CYS A 9 16.25 -4.54 -16.12
C CYS A 9 17.74 -4.13 -16.09
N ASN A 10 18.33 -3.81 -17.24
CA ASN A 10 19.70 -3.30 -17.31
C ASN A 10 19.86 -1.96 -16.54
N GLY A 11 20.83 -1.88 -15.63
CA GLY A 11 21.13 -0.67 -14.87
C GLY A 11 20.22 -0.38 -13.68
N SER A 12 19.20 -1.21 -13.44
CA SER A 12 18.38 -1.12 -12.23
C SER A 12 19.16 -1.66 -11.04
N ARG A 13 19.32 -0.83 -10.00
CA ARG A 13 19.54 -1.36 -8.65
C ARG A 13 18.25 -2.09 -8.30
N SER A 14 18.25 -3.42 -8.33
CA SER A 14 17.17 -4.22 -7.75
C SER A 14 16.92 -3.66 -6.35
N GLY A 15 15.80 -2.95 -6.17
CA GLY A 15 15.33 -2.62 -4.85
C GLY A 15 15.09 -3.96 -4.16
N GLY A 16 15.91 -4.30 -3.17
CA GLY A 16 15.64 -5.45 -2.33
C GLY A 16 14.24 -5.32 -1.74
N GLY A 17 13.58 -6.45 -1.50
CA GLY A 17 12.31 -6.45 -0.80
C GLY A 17 12.40 -5.73 0.55
N VAL A 18 11.26 -5.29 1.05
CA VAL A 18 11.16 -4.65 2.37
C VAL A 18 10.70 -5.69 3.38
N ASN A 19 11.39 -5.80 4.50
CA ASN A 19 11.00 -6.68 5.60
C ASN A 19 10.97 -5.89 6.91
N MET A 20 9.77 -5.69 7.45
CA MET A 20 9.53 -5.01 8.73
C MET A 20 9.00 -5.97 9.80
N THR A 21 9.13 -7.28 9.60
CA THR A 21 8.68 -8.29 10.56
C THR A 21 9.27 -8.05 11.95
N GLY A 22 8.42 -8.14 12.97
CA GLY A 22 8.81 -7.90 14.36
C GLY A 22 8.82 -6.42 14.76
N SER A 23 8.67 -5.50 13.80
CA SER A 23 8.35 -4.10 14.08
C SER A 23 6.84 -3.94 14.32
N PRO A 24 6.38 -2.81 14.88
CA PRO A 24 4.96 -2.52 15.01
C PRO A 24 4.30 -2.06 13.70
N PHE A 25 5.05 -1.94 12.59
CA PHE A 25 4.57 -1.31 11.35
C PHE A 25 4.07 -2.32 10.32
N TYR A 26 2.96 -1.98 9.67
CA TYR A 26 2.30 -2.73 8.61
C TYR A 26 2.02 -1.81 7.42
N PHE A 27 1.99 -2.36 6.21
CA PHE A 27 1.47 -1.64 5.05
C PHE A 27 -0.03 -1.47 5.21
N SER A 28 -0.53 -0.22 5.15
CA SER A 28 -1.96 0.00 5.27
C SER A 28 -2.71 -0.51 4.03
N SER A 29 -3.70 -1.36 4.24
CA SER A 29 -4.56 -1.92 3.18
C SER A 29 -5.57 -0.91 2.63
N ASN A 30 -5.89 0.11 3.41
CA ASN A 30 -6.92 1.11 3.06
C ASN A 30 -6.36 2.31 2.29
N TRP A 31 -5.04 2.47 2.28
CA TRP A 31 -4.39 3.68 1.78
C TRP A 31 -3.23 3.39 0.84
N ASN A 32 -2.98 2.12 0.55
CA ASN A 32 -1.97 1.74 -0.42
C ASN A 32 -2.50 0.73 -1.42
N THR A 33 -1.91 0.82 -2.60
CA THR A 33 -2.14 -0.10 -3.71
C THR A 33 -0.83 -0.76 -4.11
N PHE A 34 -0.88 -2.05 -4.42
CA PHE A 34 0.21 -2.77 -5.06
C PHE A 34 0.10 -2.58 -6.57
N ILE A 35 1.16 -2.06 -7.19
CA ILE A 35 1.22 -1.78 -8.63
C ILE A 35 2.32 -2.63 -9.25
N SER A 36 2.07 -3.09 -10.47
CA SER A 36 3.12 -3.65 -11.30
C SER A 36 2.99 -3.23 -12.76
N VAL A 37 4.13 -3.00 -13.40
CA VAL A 37 4.25 -2.55 -14.78
C VAL A 37 5.16 -3.49 -15.58
N GLY A 38 4.83 -3.66 -16.84
CA GLY A 38 5.50 -4.54 -17.79
C GLY A 38 4.50 -5.32 -18.66
N CYS A 39 4.97 -5.82 -19.80
CA CYS A 39 4.18 -6.71 -20.65
C CYS A 39 4.27 -8.17 -20.20
N ASP A 40 3.21 -8.93 -20.46
CA ASP A 40 3.09 -10.36 -20.12
C ASP A 40 3.59 -10.62 -18.68
N ASN A 41 3.18 -9.74 -17.76
CA ASN A 41 3.69 -9.62 -16.42
C ASN A 41 2.73 -10.30 -15.45
N MET A 42 3.27 -11.17 -14.59
CA MET A 42 2.60 -11.71 -13.43
C MET A 42 3.48 -11.45 -12.21
N ALA A 43 3.24 -10.33 -11.54
CA ALA A 43 3.92 -9.98 -10.31
C ALA A 43 3.17 -10.57 -9.12
N ILE A 44 3.85 -11.42 -8.36
CA ILE A 44 3.30 -12.08 -7.18
C ILE A 44 3.95 -11.46 -5.96
N MET A 45 3.13 -10.79 -5.15
CA MET A 45 3.55 -10.31 -3.85
C MET A 45 3.61 -11.50 -2.87
N THR A 46 4.78 -11.68 -2.25
CA THR A 46 5.06 -12.79 -1.35
C THR A 46 5.36 -12.29 0.07
N GLY A 47 4.86 -13.04 1.06
CA GLY A 47 5.10 -12.80 2.49
C GLY A 47 6.34 -13.53 3.01
N ILE A 48 6.37 -13.82 4.33
CA ILE A 48 7.39 -14.68 4.94
C ILE A 48 7.08 -16.14 4.58
N ASP A 49 8.03 -16.81 3.91
CA ASP A 49 8.08 -18.25 3.59
C ASP A 49 6.82 -18.81 2.88
N PRO A 50 6.96 -19.17 1.59
CA PRO A 50 6.18 -18.62 0.48
C PRO A 50 4.66 -18.67 0.67
N MET A 51 4.11 -17.70 1.40
CA MET A 51 2.69 -17.35 1.32
C MET A 51 2.50 -16.35 0.18
N VAL A 52 1.72 -16.74 -0.84
CA VAL A 52 1.23 -15.81 -1.87
C VAL A 52 0.21 -14.88 -1.22
N VAL A 53 0.51 -13.59 -1.22
CA VAL A 53 -0.32 -12.56 -0.60
C VAL A 53 -1.33 -12.03 -1.61
N THR A 54 -0.84 -11.59 -2.76
CA THR A 54 -1.66 -11.10 -3.87
C THR A 54 -0.90 -11.18 -5.20
N GLY A 55 -1.62 -11.13 -6.31
CA GLY A 55 -1.06 -11.21 -7.66
C GLY A 55 -1.57 -10.10 -8.55
N CYS A 56 -0.71 -9.64 -9.47
CA CYS A 56 -0.99 -8.56 -10.39
C CYS A 56 -0.59 -8.99 -11.80
N LYS A 57 -1.55 -8.96 -12.75
CA LYS A 57 -1.34 -9.39 -14.13
C LYS A 57 -1.57 -8.26 -15.13
N SER A 58 -0.64 -8.09 -16.06
CA SER A 58 -0.80 -7.20 -17.23
C SER A 58 -0.35 -7.86 -18.54
N ASP A 59 -0.94 -7.42 -19.66
CA ASP A 59 -0.69 -7.89 -21.03
C ASP A 59 -0.46 -6.67 -21.96
N CYS A 60 0.12 -6.91 -23.13
CA CYS A 60 0.37 -5.90 -24.16
C CYS A 60 -0.26 -6.20 -25.52
N ASN A 61 -0.82 -7.40 -25.67
CA ASN A 61 -1.50 -7.82 -26.89
C ASN A 61 -2.95 -7.35 -26.91
N ASN A 62 -3.57 -7.20 -25.74
CA ASN A 62 -4.96 -6.78 -25.63
C ASN A 62 -5.11 -5.26 -25.63
N LYS A 63 -4.98 -4.63 -26.80
CA LYS A 63 -5.14 -3.17 -26.96
C LYS A 63 -6.53 -2.65 -26.57
N SER A 64 -7.54 -3.52 -26.43
CA SER A 64 -8.87 -3.12 -25.95
C SER A 64 -8.88 -2.72 -24.46
N MET A 65 -7.88 -3.15 -23.70
CA MET A 65 -7.64 -2.73 -22.31
C MET A 65 -6.93 -1.37 -22.20
N ARG A 66 -6.59 -0.76 -23.34
CA ARG A 66 -6.13 0.64 -23.35
C ARG A 66 -7.33 1.53 -23.10
N THR A 67 -7.31 2.23 -21.98
CA THR A 67 -8.30 3.25 -21.67
C THR A 67 -8.03 4.46 -22.54
N ASN A 68 -8.85 4.66 -23.56
CA ASN A 68 -8.81 5.86 -24.40
C ASN A 68 -9.46 7.02 -23.62
N GLY A 69 -8.70 7.64 -22.73
CA GLY A 69 -9.07 8.88 -22.03
C GLY A 69 -9.72 8.69 -20.66
N GLY A 70 -9.49 9.69 -19.80
CA GLY A 70 -10.26 9.94 -18.58
C GLY A 70 -9.61 9.46 -17.29
N ASP A 71 -10.05 8.31 -16.78
CA ASP A 71 -10.04 8.12 -15.33
C ASP A 71 -9.50 6.76 -14.85
N GLN A 72 -9.26 5.80 -15.74
CA GLN A 72 -8.72 4.49 -15.35
C GLN A 72 -7.28 4.31 -15.87
N LYS A 73 -6.33 4.71 -15.02
CA LYS A 73 -4.90 4.46 -15.21
C LYS A 73 -4.60 3.02 -14.78
N CYS A 74 -3.68 2.32 -15.46
CA CYS A 74 -3.20 1.01 -15.01
C CYS A 74 -4.26 -0.12 -14.88
N SER A 75 -5.00 -0.42 -15.95
CA SER A 75 -6.11 -1.41 -15.95
C SER A 75 -5.83 -2.68 -16.78
N GLY A 76 -4.66 -3.30 -16.57
CA GLY A 76 -4.29 -4.58 -17.17
C GLY A 76 -3.54 -4.49 -18.51
N PHE A 77 -3.54 -3.33 -19.18
CA PHE A 77 -2.65 -3.09 -20.32
C PHE A 77 -1.34 -2.46 -19.86
N LYS A 78 -0.20 -3.14 -20.04
CA LYS A 78 1.15 -2.72 -19.57
C LYS A 78 1.33 -2.46 -18.06
N CYS A 79 0.24 -2.34 -17.32
CA CYS A 79 0.24 -2.03 -15.90
C CYS A 79 -0.97 -2.70 -15.25
N CYS A 80 -0.83 -3.14 -14.01
CA CYS A 80 -1.92 -3.64 -13.19
C CYS A 80 -1.79 -3.06 -11.77
N GLN A 81 -2.92 -2.98 -11.09
CA GLN A 81 -2.99 -2.56 -9.71
C GLN A 81 -3.94 -3.46 -8.93
N THR A 82 -3.66 -3.69 -7.65
CA THR A 82 -4.47 -4.50 -6.76
C THR A 82 -4.34 -4.01 -5.32
N ALA A 83 -5.37 -4.25 -4.51
CA ALA A 83 -5.36 -3.85 -3.11
C ALA A 83 -4.26 -4.60 -2.34
N VAL A 84 -3.64 -3.91 -1.38
CA VAL A 84 -2.71 -4.53 -0.43
C VAL A 84 -3.55 -5.24 0.64
N PRO A 85 -3.32 -6.54 0.90
CA PRO A 85 -4.02 -7.24 1.98
C PRO A 85 -3.65 -6.70 3.36
N ASP A 86 -4.54 -6.91 4.33
CA ASP A 86 -4.32 -6.58 5.74
C ASP A 86 -3.13 -7.34 6.33
N GLY A 87 -2.45 -6.74 7.31
CA GLY A 87 -1.49 -7.44 8.17
C GLY A 87 -0.14 -7.77 7.51
N ILE A 88 0.18 -7.12 6.40
CA ILE A 88 1.43 -7.34 5.68
C ILE A 88 2.56 -6.44 6.22
N GLN A 89 3.69 -7.06 6.56
CA GLN A 89 4.94 -6.38 6.95
C GLN A 89 6.11 -6.62 5.98
N VAL A 90 5.90 -7.48 4.97
CA VAL A 90 6.92 -7.87 4.02
C VAL A 90 6.43 -7.57 2.61
N LEU A 91 7.26 -6.86 1.85
CA LEU A 91 7.13 -6.77 0.40
C LEU A 91 8.28 -7.53 -0.24
N ASN A 92 7.97 -8.69 -0.78
CA ASN A 92 8.79 -9.37 -1.78
C ASN A 92 7.95 -9.55 -3.04
N VAL A 93 8.60 -9.56 -4.21
CA VAL A 93 7.92 -9.76 -5.49
C VAL A 93 8.62 -10.85 -6.28
N ASP A 94 7.85 -11.84 -6.71
CA ASP A 94 8.26 -12.83 -7.69
C ASP A 94 7.59 -12.53 -9.04
N PHE A 95 8.41 -12.30 -10.07
CA PHE A 95 7.93 -12.00 -11.42
C PHE A 95 7.86 -13.29 -12.24
N LYS A 96 6.66 -13.81 -12.45
CA LYS A 96 6.44 -14.98 -13.30
C LYS A 96 6.14 -14.56 -14.74
N SER A 97 6.58 -15.39 -15.68
CA SER A 97 6.15 -15.30 -17.07
C SER A 97 4.87 -16.10 -17.27
N ILE A 98 3.93 -15.53 -18.02
CA ILE A 98 2.64 -16.19 -18.34
C ILE A 98 2.79 -17.11 -19.56
N LYS A 99 3.84 -16.93 -20.37
CA LYS A 99 4.15 -17.76 -21.54
C LYS A 99 5.51 -18.42 -21.32
N GLU A 100 5.53 -19.75 -21.44
CA GLU A 100 6.76 -20.57 -21.30
C GLU A 100 7.76 -20.30 -22.44
N ASP A 101 7.27 -19.95 -23.63
CA ASP A 101 8.10 -19.83 -24.85
C ASP A 101 8.71 -18.44 -25.09
N LYS A 102 8.28 -17.44 -24.32
CA LYS A 102 8.88 -16.11 -24.34
C LYS A 102 8.89 -15.61 -22.91
N ALA A 103 10.01 -15.83 -22.22
CA ALA A 103 10.47 -14.78 -21.31
C ALA A 103 10.62 -13.55 -22.20
N SER A 104 9.58 -12.70 -22.32
CA SER A 104 9.81 -11.38 -22.87
C SER A 104 10.88 -10.81 -21.95
N GLY A 105 12.10 -10.63 -22.48
CA GLY A 105 13.25 -10.08 -21.76
C GLY A 105 13.02 -8.61 -21.39
N GLU A 106 11.76 -8.21 -21.26
CA GLU A 106 11.34 -6.88 -20.94
C GLU A 106 11.44 -6.68 -19.44
N CYS A 107 11.92 -5.49 -19.10
CA CYS A 107 12.04 -5.03 -17.73
C CYS A 107 10.64 -4.88 -17.13
N LYS A 108 10.45 -5.44 -15.93
CA LYS A 108 9.19 -5.39 -15.16
C LYS A 108 9.48 -4.75 -13.83
N HIS A 109 8.53 -3.99 -13.30
CA HIS A 109 8.66 -3.36 -11.99
C HIS A 109 7.41 -3.59 -11.14
N ALA A 110 7.57 -3.57 -9.84
CA ALA A 110 6.48 -3.66 -8.88
C ALA A 110 6.81 -2.90 -7.59
N TRP A 111 5.79 -2.33 -6.96
CA TRP A 111 5.92 -1.58 -5.72
C TRP A 111 4.57 -1.41 -5.02
N ILE A 112 4.61 -0.92 -3.78
CA ILE A 112 3.44 -0.42 -3.06
C ILE A 112 3.51 1.10 -3.03
N ALA A 113 2.40 1.78 -3.31
CA ALA A 113 2.32 3.24 -3.23
C ALA A 113 1.02 3.72 -2.59
N GLU A 114 1.07 4.91 -2.00
CA GLU A 114 -0.09 5.61 -1.44
C GLU A 114 -1.12 5.98 -2.52
N ASP A 115 -2.40 5.70 -2.24
CA ASP A 115 -3.50 5.91 -3.20
C ASP A 115 -3.65 7.38 -3.61
N LYS A 116 -3.58 8.31 -2.65
CA LYS A 116 -3.66 9.76 -2.94
C LYS A 116 -2.53 10.24 -3.84
N TRP A 117 -1.34 9.68 -3.66
CA TRP A 117 -0.20 10.00 -4.52
C TRP A 117 -0.43 9.49 -5.94
N LEU A 118 -0.95 8.27 -6.11
CA LEU A 118 -1.32 7.71 -7.41
C LEU A 118 -2.41 8.53 -8.11
N ASP A 119 -3.41 8.98 -7.37
CA ASP A 119 -4.49 9.82 -7.90
C ASP A 119 -3.96 11.17 -8.40
N SER A 120 -3.06 11.79 -7.62
CA SER A 120 -2.43 13.06 -7.97
C SER A 120 -1.52 12.95 -9.20
N ASN A 121 -0.91 11.78 -9.42
CA ASN A 121 -0.04 11.54 -10.55
C ASN A 121 -0.87 11.15 -11.78
N LYS A 122 -1.15 12.14 -12.65
CA LYS A 122 -2.06 11.97 -13.81
C LYS A 122 -1.53 11.05 -14.92
N THR A 123 -0.25 10.67 -14.85
CA THR A 123 0.41 9.84 -15.88
C THR A 123 0.23 8.35 -15.58
N ASP A 124 0.22 7.51 -16.61
CA ASP A 124 0.26 6.06 -16.42
C ASP A 124 1.59 5.63 -15.79
N PRO A 125 1.59 4.83 -14.70
CA PRO A 125 2.81 4.35 -14.06
C PRO A 125 3.84 3.72 -15.02
N SER A 126 3.38 3.06 -16.08
CA SER A 126 4.26 2.45 -17.08
C SER A 126 5.11 3.45 -17.88
N ASP A 127 4.75 4.74 -17.91
CA ASP A 127 5.47 5.76 -18.67
C ASP A 127 6.61 6.42 -17.89
N TYR A 128 6.57 6.39 -16.55
CA TYR A 128 7.52 7.13 -15.70
C TYR A 128 8.24 6.31 -14.63
N VAL A 129 7.87 5.05 -14.42
CA VAL A 129 8.48 4.16 -13.40
C VAL A 129 10.01 4.14 -13.44
N GLN A 130 10.61 4.21 -14.62
CA GLN A 130 12.06 4.17 -14.83
C GLN A 130 12.81 5.38 -14.26
N TYR A 131 12.10 6.46 -13.92
CA TYR A 131 12.66 7.68 -13.35
C TYR A 131 12.45 7.79 -11.83
N LEU A 132 11.74 6.82 -11.24
CA LEU A 132 11.47 6.81 -9.82
C LEU A 132 12.50 5.95 -9.10
N GLU A 133 13.09 6.49 -8.03
CA GLU A 133 13.92 5.72 -7.11
C GLU A 133 13.11 5.22 -5.91
N TYR A 134 12.14 6.03 -5.47
CA TYR A 134 11.28 5.75 -4.33
C TYR A 134 9.88 6.37 -4.52
N VAL A 135 8.89 5.74 -3.90
CA VAL A 135 7.50 6.21 -3.87
C VAL A 135 6.97 6.30 -2.43
N PRO A 136 6.01 7.21 -2.14
CA PRO A 136 5.40 7.30 -0.82
C PRO A 136 4.54 6.08 -0.51
N VAL A 137 4.48 5.70 0.76
CA VAL A 137 3.67 4.60 1.28
C VAL A 137 3.13 4.99 2.65
N VAL A 138 1.91 4.58 2.96
CA VAL A 138 1.28 4.77 4.26
C VAL A 138 1.51 3.53 5.11
N LEU A 139 2.18 3.69 6.24
CA LEU A 139 2.29 2.64 7.24
C LEU A 139 1.25 2.85 8.32
N GLU A 140 0.60 1.77 8.71
CA GLU A 140 -0.16 1.71 9.95
C GLU A 140 0.70 1.02 11.02
N TRP A 141 0.44 1.33 12.29
CA TRP A 141 1.17 0.73 13.38
C TRP A 141 0.23 0.29 14.48
N ILE A 142 0.64 -0.79 15.14
CA ILE A 142 -0.02 -1.29 16.34
C ILE A 142 0.76 -0.83 17.57
N ALA A 143 0.09 -0.64 18.69
CA ALA A 143 0.74 -0.26 19.93
C ALA A 143 0.56 -1.34 21.00
N THR A 144 1.55 -1.42 21.89
CA THR A 144 1.43 -2.26 23.08
C THR A 144 0.46 -1.63 24.08
N ASN A 145 -0.13 -2.45 24.95
CA ASN A 145 -1.04 -1.99 26.02
C ASN A 145 -0.41 -0.93 26.96
N GLU A 146 0.91 -0.89 27.03
CA GLU A 146 1.67 0.08 27.83
C GLU A 146 1.59 1.51 27.26
N ALA A 147 1.28 1.66 25.97
CA ALA A 147 1.16 2.96 25.32
C ALA A 147 -0.22 3.61 25.47
N ARG A 148 -1.11 3.04 26.30
CA ARG A 148 -2.49 3.51 26.45
C ARG A 148 -2.57 4.78 27.30
N GLY A 149 -2.76 5.92 26.66
CA GLY A 149 -3.13 7.17 27.34
C GLY A 149 -4.53 7.13 27.97
N PRO A 150 -4.82 7.98 28.97
CA PRO A 150 -6.15 8.09 29.59
C PRO A 150 -7.23 8.50 28.57
N ASN A 151 -8.49 8.11 28.84
CA ASN A 151 -9.67 8.39 28.00
C ASN A 151 -9.56 7.87 26.54
N SER A 152 -8.99 6.67 26.40
CA SER A 152 -8.82 5.99 25.12
C SER A 152 -9.57 4.67 25.08
N TYR A 153 -10.09 4.34 23.90
CA TYR A 153 -10.68 3.05 23.58
C TYR A 153 -9.69 2.19 22.78
N VAL A 154 -9.79 0.87 22.94
CA VAL A 154 -8.98 -0.11 22.20
C VAL A 154 -9.78 -0.67 21.03
N GLY A 155 -9.24 -0.49 19.83
CA GLY A 155 -9.65 -1.20 18.63
C GLY A 155 -8.71 -2.37 18.36
N ARG A 156 -9.21 -3.38 17.65
CA ARG A 156 -8.42 -4.54 17.24
C ARG A 156 -8.42 -4.67 15.72
N THR A 157 -7.24 -4.83 15.14
CA THR A 157 -7.07 -5.05 13.70
C THR A 157 -7.47 -6.48 13.33
N SER A 158 -7.79 -6.71 12.06
CA SER A 158 -8.12 -8.03 11.50
C SER A 158 -6.99 -9.05 11.67
N TYR A 159 -5.75 -8.57 11.77
CA TYR A 159 -4.52 -9.35 11.95
C TYR A 159 -4.06 -9.43 13.42
N GLY A 160 -4.93 -9.05 14.37
CA GLY A 160 -4.76 -9.33 15.79
C GLY A 160 -3.96 -8.31 16.60
N GLY A 161 -3.60 -7.17 16.00
CA GLY A 161 -2.93 -6.07 16.69
C GLY A 161 -3.90 -5.08 17.33
N ASP A 162 -3.47 -4.42 18.40
CA ASP A 162 -4.27 -3.40 19.09
C ASP A 162 -3.88 -1.99 18.63
N TYR A 163 -4.88 -1.12 18.49
CA TYR A 163 -4.68 0.30 18.23
C TYR A 163 -5.61 1.12 19.14
N TYR A 164 -5.21 2.33 19.49
CA TYR A 164 -5.95 3.21 20.38
C TYR A 164 -6.47 4.44 19.64
N TYR A 165 -7.68 4.86 20.00
CA TYR A 165 -8.26 6.14 19.59
C TYR A 165 -8.96 6.80 20.78
N CYS A 166 -9.18 8.11 20.72
CA CYS A 166 -9.81 8.82 21.81
C CYS A 166 -11.28 8.45 21.98
N ASP A 167 -11.70 8.29 23.24
CA ASP A 167 -13.10 8.05 23.57
C ASP A 167 -13.99 9.18 23.03
N ARG A 168 -15.28 8.84 22.80
CA ARG A 168 -16.25 9.82 22.32
C ARG A 168 -16.32 11.02 23.26
N GLY A 169 -16.04 12.20 22.72
CA GLY A 169 -16.05 13.47 23.45
C GLY A 169 -14.68 13.96 23.89
N TYR A 170 -13.62 13.17 23.67
CA TYR A 170 -12.21 13.53 23.86
C TYR A 170 -11.50 13.73 22.52
N GLN A 171 -10.47 14.56 22.51
CA GLN A 171 -9.61 14.84 21.35
C GLN A 171 -8.14 14.72 21.75
N GLY A 172 -7.24 14.56 20.78
CA GLY A 172 -5.81 14.42 21.04
C GLY A 172 -5.27 13.12 20.46
N ASN A 173 -4.16 12.66 21.02
CA ASN A 173 -3.46 11.47 20.54
C ASN A 173 -3.27 10.49 21.71
N PRO A 174 -3.94 9.33 21.69
CA PRO A 174 -3.88 8.35 22.79
C PRO A 174 -2.50 7.74 23.00
N TYR A 175 -1.58 7.88 22.04
CA TYR A 175 -0.21 7.38 22.13
C TYR A 175 0.77 8.39 22.74
N LEU A 176 0.33 9.62 23.03
CA LEU A 176 1.15 10.64 23.69
C LEU A 176 0.94 10.61 25.21
N PRO A 177 1.92 11.08 26.01
CA PRO A 177 1.79 11.15 27.47
C PRO A 177 0.58 11.95 27.96
N THR A 178 0.21 13.00 27.23
CA THR A 178 -1.00 13.80 27.51
C THR A 178 -2.29 13.06 27.16
N GLY A 179 -2.21 12.07 26.27
CA GLY A 179 -3.30 11.20 25.87
C GLY A 179 -4.45 11.97 25.20
N CYS A 180 -5.67 11.56 25.54
CA CYS A 180 -6.89 12.16 25.05
C CYS A 180 -7.44 13.17 26.06
N GLU A 181 -7.54 14.42 25.62
CA GLU A 181 -7.92 15.59 26.41
C GLU A 181 -9.32 16.10 26.05
N GLY A 182 -9.96 16.75 27.03
CA GLY A 182 -11.24 17.44 26.87
C GLY A 182 -12.47 16.55 27.06
N LYS A 183 -13.43 17.03 27.85
CA LYS A 183 -14.85 16.70 27.63
C LYS A 183 -15.41 17.83 26.79
N LEU A 184 -15.87 17.57 25.58
CA LEU A 184 -16.80 18.47 24.90
C LEU A 184 -18.07 18.59 25.77
N GLN A 185 -18.09 19.54 26.70
CA GLN A 185 -19.34 20.02 27.27
C GLN A 185 -20.09 20.72 26.14
N ILE A 186 -21.01 20.01 25.50
CA ILE A 186 -22.07 20.67 24.74
C ILE A 186 -22.87 21.45 25.78
N ARG A 187 -22.52 22.72 26.01
CA ARG A 187 -23.39 23.65 26.70
C ARG A 187 -24.49 23.98 25.71
N THR A 188 -25.59 23.24 25.77
CA THR A 188 -26.83 23.63 25.09
C THR A 188 -27.24 25.00 25.64
N ALA A 189 -26.95 26.07 24.89
CA ALA A 189 -27.58 27.35 25.14
C ALA A 189 -29.01 27.25 24.61
N LEU A 190 -29.97 26.96 25.49
CA LEU A 190 -31.38 27.19 25.21
C LEU A 190 -31.59 28.71 25.18
N ILE A 191 -31.67 29.27 23.98
CA ILE A 191 -32.24 30.61 23.80
C ILE A 191 -33.75 30.43 23.92
N PHE A 192 -34.32 30.89 25.03
CA PHE A 192 -35.76 31.19 25.07
C PHE A 192 -35.95 32.50 24.31
N VAL A 193 -36.77 32.46 23.26
CA VAL A 193 -37.30 33.65 22.58
C VAL A 193 -38.48 34.18 23.38
#